data_AF-A0A9N9DMX4-F1
#
_entry.id   AF-A0A9N9DMX4-F1
#
_cell.length_a   1.000
_cell.length_b   1.000
_cell.length_c   1.000
_cell.angle_alpha   90.00
_cell.angle_beta   90.00
_cell.angle_gamma   90.00
#
_symmetry.space_group_name_H-M   'P 1'
#
loop_
_entity.id
_entity.type
_entity.pdbx_description
1 polymer ?
#
loop_
_entity_poly.entity_id
_entity_poly.type
_entity_poly.pdbx_seq_one_letter_code
_entity_poly.pdbx_strand_id
1 'polypeptide(L)'
;MAEPTTQAVIDQNVLNASASSAAVATHLQTQQQMLQQQQNQAFMTQFWNKQIMVAEQFESDFKNHPLPLARIKKVMKSDQDVKMISAEAPILFSKACEIFISEITMRAWTHAEENKRRTLQRSDVASAVSRSDQFDFLIDIVPREEVPKSVNRRPKEEP
;
A
#
# COMPACT_ATOMS: atom_id res chain seq x y z
N MET A 1 11.70 24.29 -55.95
CA MET A 1 11.00 23.26 -55.16
C MET A 1 12.08 22.33 -54.63
N ALA A 2 12.39 22.41 -53.33
CA ALA A 2 13.43 21.60 -52.70
C ALA A 2 12.76 20.35 -52.10
N GLU A 3 13.12 19.17 -52.58
CA GLU A 3 12.67 17.90 -51.99
C GLU A 3 13.27 17.73 -50.59
N PRO A 4 12.48 17.28 -49.59
CA PRO A 4 13.04 16.93 -48.30
C PRO A 4 14.04 15.77 -48.49
N THR A 5 15.29 16.02 -48.09
CA THR A 5 16.39 15.07 -48.24
C THR A 5 16.05 13.76 -47.54
N THR A 6 16.28 12.61 -48.20
CA THR A 6 15.95 11.26 -47.74
C THR A 6 16.35 10.97 -46.29
N GLN A 7 17.42 11.61 -45.79
CA GLN A 7 17.89 11.51 -44.42
C GLN A 7 16.88 12.07 -43.38
N ALA A 8 16.23 13.20 -43.67
CA ALA A 8 15.26 13.83 -42.77
C ALA A 8 13.97 12.99 -42.62
N VAL A 9 13.57 12.29 -43.68
CA VAL A 9 12.41 11.38 -43.66
C VAL A 9 12.72 10.11 -42.84
N ILE A 10 13.96 9.62 -42.91
CA ILE A 10 14.42 8.48 -42.10
C ILE A 10 14.42 8.84 -40.62
N ASP A 11 14.95 10.02 -40.25
CA ASP A 11 14.99 10.47 -38.85
C ASP A 11 13.58 10.68 -38.27
N GLN A 12 12.63 11.22 -39.06
CA GLN A 12 11.24 11.39 -38.63
C GLN A 12 10.50 10.05 -38.45
N ASN A 13 10.76 9.06 -39.32
CA ASN A 13 10.21 7.72 -39.18
C ASN A 13 10.80 6.96 -37.98
N VAL A 14 12.09 7.14 -37.69
CA VAL A 14 12.74 6.57 -36.49
C VAL A 14 12.18 7.20 -35.20
N LEU A 15 11.94 8.51 -35.19
CA LEU A 15 11.29 9.21 -34.07
C LEU A 15 9.83 8.78 -33.86
N ASN A 16 9.05 8.59 -34.93
CA ASN A 16 7.68 8.08 -34.83
C ASN A 16 7.62 6.59 -34.40
N ALA A 17 8.54 5.76 -34.87
CA ALA A 17 8.62 4.36 -34.47
C ALA A 17 9.01 4.19 -32.99
N SER A 18 9.95 5.02 -32.50
CA SER A 18 10.37 5.02 -31.08
C SER A 18 9.28 5.57 -30.15
N ALA A 19 8.54 6.62 -30.55
CA ALA A 19 7.36 7.10 -29.83
C ALA A 19 6.24 6.03 -29.76
N SER A 20 6.03 5.28 -30.84
CA SER A 20 5.05 4.20 -30.90
C SER A 20 5.43 3.02 -30.00
N SER A 21 6.72 2.66 -29.97
CA SER A 21 7.28 1.65 -29.06
C SER A 21 7.13 2.05 -27.59
N ALA A 22 7.42 3.31 -27.24
CA ALA A 22 7.30 3.81 -25.88
C ALA A 22 5.83 3.84 -25.40
N ALA A 23 4.89 4.22 -26.28
CA ALA A 23 3.47 4.19 -25.98
C ALA A 23 2.95 2.76 -25.72
N VAL A 24 3.39 1.80 -26.52
CA VAL A 24 3.06 0.37 -26.33
C VAL A 24 3.65 -0.16 -25.03
N ALA A 25 4.91 0.14 -24.72
CA ALA A 25 5.54 -0.28 -23.47
C ALA A 25 4.83 0.30 -22.23
N THR A 26 4.46 1.58 -22.27
CA THR A 26 3.71 2.25 -21.19
C THR A 26 2.32 1.64 -21.02
N HIS A 27 1.64 1.33 -22.12
CA HIS A 27 0.33 0.68 -22.09
C HIS A 27 0.40 -0.73 -21.49
N LEU A 28 1.38 -1.55 -21.90
CA LEU A 28 1.60 -2.89 -21.34
C LEU A 28 1.90 -2.83 -19.83
N GLN A 29 2.75 -1.91 -19.40
CA GLN A 29 3.09 -1.75 -17.98
C GLN A 29 1.87 -1.32 -17.15
N THR A 30 1.06 -0.39 -17.67
CA THR A 30 -0.19 0.05 -17.01
C THR A 30 -1.20 -1.09 -16.90
N GLN A 31 -1.34 -1.90 -17.96
CA GLN A 31 -2.22 -3.06 -17.98
C GLN A 31 -1.81 -4.10 -16.92
N GLN A 32 -0.50 -4.37 -16.80
CA GLN A 32 0.03 -5.29 -15.81
C GLN A 32 -0.21 -4.78 -14.37
N GLN A 33 -0.07 -3.48 -14.13
CA GLN A 33 -0.31 -2.87 -12.83
C GLN A 33 -1.80 -2.96 -12.41
N MET A 34 -2.73 -2.76 -13.35
CA MET A 34 -4.17 -2.92 -13.07
C MET A 34 -4.53 -4.35 -12.68
N LEU A 35 -3.98 -5.35 -13.38
CA LEU A 35 -4.20 -6.77 -13.06
C LEU A 35 -3.70 -7.11 -11.65
N GLN A 36 -2.51 -6.63 -11.28
CA GLN A 36 -1.97 -6.80 -9.93
C GLN A 36 -2.88 -6.17 -8.87
N GLN A 37 -3.39 -4.96 -9.14
CA GLN A 37 -4.29 -4.27 -8.23
C GLN A 37 -5.62 -5.04 -8.04
N GLN A 38 -6.17 -5.59 -9.12
CA GLN A 38 -7.38 -6.41 -9.04
C GLN A 38 -7.16 -7.69 -8.22
N GLN A 39 -6.02 -8.37 -8.39
CA GLN A 39 -5.67 -9.56 -7.59
C GLN A 39 -5.53 -9.21 -6.11
N ASN A 40 -4.84 -8.10 -5.79
CA ASN A 40 -4.69 -7.62 -4.42
C ASN A 40 -6.05 -7.30 -3.79
N GLN A 41 -6.96 -6.67 -4.54
CA GLN A 41 -8.33 -6.41 -4.08
C GLN A 41 -9.11 -7.71 -3.83
N ALA A 42 -9.06 -8.67 -4.77
CA ALA A 42 -9.74 -9.95 -4.62
C ALA A 42 -9.25 -10.72 -3.39
N PHE A 43 -7.93 -10.73 -3.16
CA PHE A 43 -7.32 -11.33 -1.99
C PHE A 43 -7.79 -10.69 -0.68
N MET A 44 -7.83 -9.35 -0.63
CA MET A 44 -8.34 -8.63 0.54
C MET A 44 -9.82 -8.91 0.80
N THR A 45 -10.64 -9.02 -0.25
CA THR A 45 -12.05 -9.42 -0.12
C THR A 45 -12.20 -10.83 0.44
N GLN A 46 -11.40 -11.79 -0.04
CA GLN A 46 -11.40 -13.15 0.49
C GLN A 46 -10.96 -13.19 1.97
N PHE A 47 -9.94 -12.41 2.34
CA PHE A 47 -9.51 -12.25 3.72
C PHE A 47 -10.66 -11.76 4.60
N TRP A 48 -11.32 -10.66 4.22
CA TRP A 48 -12.40 -10.07 5.01
C TRP A 48 -13.63 -10.97 5.08
N ASN A 49 -14.03 -11.61 3.99
CA ASN A 49 -15.10 -12.59 4.00
C ASN A 49 -14.82 -13.74 4.98
N LYS A 50 -13.57 -14.22 5.02
CA LYS A 50 -13.15 -15.22 6.00
C LYS A 50 -13.23 -14.69 7.44
N GLN A 51 -12.75 -13.47 7.70
CA GLN A 51 -12.83 -12.88 9.04
C GLN A 51 -14.28 -12.71 9.51
N ILE A 52 -15.18 -12.26 8.62
CA ILE A 52 -16.61 -12.10 8.90
C ILE A 52 -17.25 -13.46 9.20
N MET A 53 -17.04 -14.46 8.34
CA MET A 53 -17.54 -15.82 8.56
C MET A 53 -17.07 -16.40 9.90
N VAL A 54 -15.79 -16.22 10.23
CA VAL A 54 -15.25 -16.65 11.53
C VAL A 54 -15.93 -15.90 12.67
N ALA A 55 -16.15 -14.60 12.56
CA ALA A 55 -16.83 -13.80 13.59
C ALA A 55 -18.30 -14.19 13.79
N GLU A 56 -19.03 -14.51 12.70
CA GLU A 56 -20.44 -14.95 12.75
C GLU A 56 -20.59 -16.35 13.36
N GLN A 57 -19.63 -17.24 13.11
CA GLN A 57 -19.62 -18.61 13.65
C GLN A 57 -18.93 -18.71 15.01
N PHE A 58 -18.42 -17.60 15.55
CA PHE A 58 -17.59 -17.61 16.75
C PHE A 58 -18.42 -17.85 18.02
N GLU A 59 -18.50 -19.10 18.47
CA GLU A 59 -18.89 -19.43 19.83
C GLU A 59 -17.65 -19.37 20.74
N SER A 60 -17.54 -18.33 21.56
CA SER A 60 -16.38 -18.11 22.43
C SER A 60 -16.72 -18.17 23.90
N ASP A 61 -15.78 -18.69 24.69
CA ASP A 61 -15.81 -18.57 26.15
C ASP A 61 -15.21 -17.25 26.67
N PHE A 62 -14.68 -16.39 25.78
CA PHE A 62 -13.98 -15.13 26.08
C PHE A 62 -12.83 -15.27 27.08
N LYS A 63 -12.20 -16.45 27.16
CA LYS A 63 -11.09 -16.69 28.10
C LYS A 63 -9.73 -16.56 27.44
N ASN A 64 -9.63 -16.93 26.16
CA ASN A 64 -8.38 -16.96 25.42
C ASN A 64 -8.35 -15.84 24.38
N HIS A 65 -7.53 -14.82 24.65
CA HIS A 65 -7.33 -13.70 23.75
C HIS A 65 -5.90 -13.68 23.22
N PRO A 66 -5.68 -13.39 21.92
CA PRO A 66 -4.34 -13.31 21.33
C PRO A 66 -3.51 -12.17 21.93
N LEU A 67 -4.16 -11.14 22.46
CA LEU A 67 -3.52 -9.98 23.07
C LEU A 67 -3.98 -9.82 24.53
N PRO A 68 -3.06 -9.45 25.44
CA PRO A 68 -3.39 -9.31 26.85
C PRO A 68 -4.33 -8.12 27.10
N LEU A 69 -5.55 -8.39 27.58
CA LEU A 69 -6.59 -7.38 27.82
C LEU A 69 -6.13 -6.24 28.74
N ALA A 70 -5.31 -6.55 29.75
CA ALA A 70 -4.77 -5.54 30.66
C ALA A 70 -3.87 -4.52 29.95
N ARG A 71 -3.12 -4.93 28.92
CA ARG A 71 -2.28 -4.03 28.12
C ARG A 71 -3.12 -3.18 27.19
N ILE A 72 -4.14 -3.76 26.55
CA ILE A 72 -5.12 -3.03 25.73
C ILE A 72 -5.78 -1.95 26.58
N LYS A 73 -6.32 -2.31 27.75
CA LYS A 73 -6.93 -1.37 28.70
C LYS A 73 -5.96 -0.26 29.12
N LYS A 74 -4.67 -0.57 29.33
CA LYS A 74 -3.65 0.43 29.67
C LYS A 74 -3.41 1.42 28.52
N VAL A 75 -3.38 0.97 27.27
CA VAL A 75 -3.26 1.84 26.09
C VAL A 75 -4.49 2.74 25.97
N MET A 76 -5.70 2.19 26.11
CA MET A 76 -6.94 2.98 26.10
C MET A 76 -6.97 4.06 27.20
N LYS A 77 -6.36 3.79 28.36
CA LYS A 77 -6.23 4.71 29.49
C LYS A 77 -5.06 5.69 29.41
N SER A 78 -4.27 5.65 28.33
CA SER A 78 -3.23 6.66 28.11
C SER A 78 -3.82 8.04 27.79
N ASP A 79 -5.04 8.06 27.26
CA ASP A 79 -5.85 9.25 27.13
C ASP A 79 -6.46 9.64 28.49
N GLN A 80 -6.19 10.87 28.93
CA GLN A 80 -6.61 11.40 30.23
C GLN A 80 -8.14 11.57 30.33
N ASP A 81 -8.83 11.71 29.21
CA ASP A 81 -10.28 11.92 29.18
C ASP A 81 -11.06 10.60 29.34
N VAL A 82 -10.39 9.45 29.22
CA VAL A 82 -11.02 8.12 29.34
C VAL A 82 -11.17 7.71 30.81
N LYS A 83 -12.39 7.85 31.37
CA LYS A 83 -12.68 7.56 32.80
C LYS A 83 -13.05 6.11 33.11
N MET A 84 -13.97 5.50 32.37
CA MET A 84 -14.35 4.10 32.58
C MET A 84 -14.33 3.37 31.24
N ILE A 85 -14.02 2.08 31.28
CA ILE A 85 -13.94 1.22 30.10
C ILE A 85 -14.76 -0.02 30.41
N SER A 86 -15.77 -0.30 29.59
CA SER A 86 -16.56 -1.54 29.66
C SER A 86 -15.64 -2.76 29.53
N ALA A 87 -15.99 -3.86 30.20
CA ALA A 87 -15.24 -5.11 30.08
C ALA A 87 -15.23 -5.67 28.65
N GLU A 88 -16.25 -5.36 27.85
CA GLU A 88 -16.39 -5.80 26.46
C GLU A 88 -15.43 -5.08 25.50
N ALA A 89 -15.08 -3.82 25.78
CA ALA A 89 -14.28 -3.01 24.86
C ALA A 89 -12.85 -3.57 24.66
N PRO A 90 -12.09 -3.96 25.72
CA PRO A 90 -10.80 -4.62 25.55
C PRO A 90 -10.89 -5.95 24.79
N ILE A 91 -11.98 -6.70 24.95
CA ILE A 91 -12.22 -7.97 24.27
C ILE A 91 -12.35 -7.71 22.75
N LEU A 92 -13.21 -6.76 22.37
CA LEU A 92 -13.38 -6.35 20.97
C LEU A 92 -12.07 -5.81 20.38
N PHE A 93 -11.35 -4.96 21.12
CA PHE A 93 -10.05 -4.46 20.67
C PHE A 93 -9.03 -5.59 20.49
N SER A 94 -9.03 -6.63 21.32
CA SER A 94 -8.12 -7.76 21.11
C SER A 94 -8.36 -8.40 19.74
N LYS A 95 -9.63 -8.60 19.34
CA LYS A 95 -9.94 -9.20 18.04
C LYS A 95 -9.69 -8.22 16.89
N ALA A 96 -10.08 -6.96 17.05
CA ALA A 96 -9.85 -5.92 16.06
C ALA A 96 -8.36 -5.72 15.79
N CYS A 97 -7.52 -5.69 16.83
CA CYS A 97 -6.07 -5.58 16.68
C CYS A 97 -5.46 -6.82 16.01
N GLU A 98 -5.95 -8.03 16.29
CA GLU A 98 -5.52 -9.25 15.59
C GLU A 98 -5.78 -9.13 14.07
N ILE A 99 -6.99 -8.72 13.69
CA ILE A 99 -7.39 -8.54 12.29
C ILE A 99 -6.58 -7.41 11.65
N PHE A 100 -6.45 -6.28 12.32
CA PHE A 100 -5.70 -5.12 11.85
C PHE A 100 -4.22 -5.44 11.60
N ILE A 101 -3.55 -6.11 12.54
CA ILE A 101 -2.16 -6.54 12.39
C ILE A 101 -2.03 -7.49 11.20
N SER A 102 -2.96 -8.44 11.06
CA SER A 102 -2.94 -9.40 9.94
C SER A 102 -3.11 -8.68 8.60
N GLU A 103 -4.08 -7.78 8.48
CA GLU A 103 -4.34 -7.02 7.26
C GLU A 103 -3.15 -6.15 6.86
N ILE A 104 -2.64 -5.31 7.76
CA ILE A 104 -1.52 -4.41 7.43
C ILE A 104 -0.26 -5.21 7.08
N THR A 105 -0.04 -6.35 7.73
CA THR A 105 1.07 -7.27 7.42
C THR A 105 0.92 -7.87 6.03
N MET A 106 -0.27 -8.32 5.66
CA MET A 106 -0.55 -8.88 4.33
C MET A 106 -0.36 -7.83 3.23
N ARG A 107 -0.86 -6.61 3.43
CA ARG A 107 -0.65 -5.49 2.48
C ARG A 107 0.83 -5.11 2.35
N ALA A 108 1.56 -5.07 3.47
CA ALA A 108 3.00 -4.82 3.46
C ALA A 108 3.77 -5.96 2.79
N TRP A 109 3.37 -7.21 2.98
CA TRP A 109 4.02 -8.36 2.38
C TRP A 109 4.00 -8.32 0.85
N THR A 110 2.92 -7.83 0.23
CA THR A 110 2.87 -7.59 -1.22
C THR A 110 4.04 -6.73 -1.71
N HIS A 111 4.45 -5.71 -0.94
CA HIS A 111 5.59 -4.87 -1.30
C HIS A 111 6.95 -5.56 -1.11
N ALA A 112 7.07 -6.44 -0.13
CA ALA A 112 8.26 -7.28 0.01
C ALA A 112 8.40 -8.21 -1.21
N GLU A 113 7.30 -8.83 -1.65
CA GLU A 113 7.25 -9.71 -2.82
C GLU A 113 7.50 -8.96 -4.13
N GLU A 114 6.90 -7.78 -4.33
CA GLU A 114 7.17 -6.88 -5.47
C GLU A 114 8.69 -6.60 -5.60
N ASN A 115 9.38 -6.47 -4.47
CA ASN A 115 10.83 -6.25 -4.39
C ASN A 115 11.66 -7.54 -4.35
N LYS A 116 11.06 -8.71 -4.59
CA LYS A 116 11.69 -10.04 -4.56
C LYS A 116 12.38 -10.36 -3.23
N ARG A 117 11.87 -9.80 -2.13
CA ARG A 117 12.37 -10.02 -0.77
C ARG A 117 11.48 -11.02 -0.05
N ARG A 118 12.09 -11.79 0.86
CA ARG A 118 11.40 -12.71 1.80
C ARG A 118 11.47 -12.22 3.24
N THR A 119 11.93 -10.99 3.44
CA THR A 119 12.03 -10.33 4.74
C THR A 119 11.22 -9.05 4.66
N LEU A 120 10.22 -8.94 5.53
CA LEU A 120 9.38 -7.77 5.66
C LEU A 120 10.17 -6.63 6.32
N GLN A 121 10.07 -5.43 5.77
CA GLN A 121 10.79 -4.24 6.23
C GLN A 121 9.84 -3.12 6.60
N ARG A 122 10.35 -2.12 7.31
CA ARG A 122 9.58 -0.92 7.68
C ARG A 122 9.08 -0.14 6.45
N SER A 123 9.88 -0.08 5.39
CA SER A 123 9.51 0.58 4.12
C SER A 123 8.32 -0.09 3.42
N ASP A 124 8.14 -1.40 3.60
CA ASP A 124 6.97 -2.13 3.08
C ASP A 124 5.68 -1.70 3.78
N VAL A 125 5.74 -1.52 5.11
CA VAL A 125 4.61 -1.01 5.90
C VAL A 125 4.29 0.43 5.51
N ALA A 126 5.31 1.28 5.36
CA ALA A 126 5.12 2.65 4.91
C ALA A 126 4.46 2.72 3.52
N SER A 127 4.88 1.84 2.60
CA SER A 127 4.29 1.73 1.27
C SER A 127 2.83 1.28 1.33
N ALA A 128 2.51 0.28 2.16
CA ALA A 128 1.15 -0.23 2.34
C ALA A 128 0.19 0.82 2.92
N VAL A 129 0.63 1.54 3.97
CA VAL A 129 -0.13 2.64 4.58
C VAL A 129 -0.40 3.74 3.56
N SER A 130 0.58 4.07 2.71
CA SER A 130 0.44 5.14 1.72
C SER A 130 -0.59 4.86 0.61
N ARG A 131 -0.96 3.59 0.39
CA ARG A 131 -1.86 3.14 -0.70
C ARG A 131 -3.35 3.17 -0.31
N SER A 132 -3.71 3.46 0.94
CA SER A 132 -5.10 3.46 1.41
C SER A 132 -5.34 4.56 2.44
N ASP A 133 -6.33 5.41 2.20
CA ASP A 133 -6.80 6.47 3.12
C ASP A 133 -7.30 5.93 4.47
N GLN A 134 -7.81 4.69 4.51
CA GLN A 134 -8.14 3.95 5.74
C GLN A 134 -7.01 3.97 6.78
N PHE A 135 -5.74 4.10 6.37
CA PHE A 135 -4.58 4.13 7.26
C PHE A 135 -4.03 5.54 7.52
N ASP A 136 -4.73 6.61 7.14
CA ASP A 136 -4.24 7.99 7.32
C ASP A 136 -4.05 8.37 8.79
N PHE A 137 -4.69 7.67 9.73
CA PHE A 137 -4.41 7.82 11.16
C PHE A 137 -2.97 7.43 11.56
N LEU A 138 -2.18 6.84 10.66
CA LEU A 138 -0.79 6.43 10.88
C LEU A 138 0.25 7.40 10.29
N ILE A 139 -0.16 8.52 9.65
CA ILE A 139 0.78 9.43 8.96
C ILE A 139 1.91 9.90 9.88
N ASP A 140 1.59 10.26 11.12
CA ASP A 140 2.58 10.76 12.09
C ASP A 140 3.42 9.64 12.73
N ILE A 141 3.01 8.38 12.59
CA ILE A 141 3.68 7.21 13.16
C ILE A 141 4.59 6.53 12.13
N VAL A 142 4.18 6.53 10.86
CA VAL A 142 4.86 5.90 9.75
C VAL A 142 5.11 6.98 8.67
N PRO A 143 6.20 7.74 8.76
CA PRO A 143 6.55 8.77 7.79
C PRO A 143 6.71 8.15 6.40
N ARG A 144 6.14 8.81 5.40
CA ARG A 144 6.28 8.43 3.99
C ARG A 144 7.72 8.72 3.54
N GLU A 145 8.31 7.83 2.76
CA GLU A 145 9.57 8.14 2.06
C GLU A 145 9.24 9.17 0.97
N GLU A 146 9.82 10.37 1.04
CA GLU A 146 9.64 11.39 0.01
C GLU A 146 10.22 10.87 -1.32
N VAL A 147 9.41 10.88 -2.38
CA VAL A 147 9.91 10.66 -3.74
C VAL A 147 10.86 11.83 -4.06
N PRO A 148 12.15 11.60 -4.34
CA PRO A 148 13.06 12.68 -4.67
C PRO A 148 12.50 13.43 -5.88
N LYS A 149 12.09 14.69 -5.68
CA LYS A 149 11.68 15.54 -6.80
C LYS A 149 12.87 15.62 -7.75
N SER A 150 12.71 15.09 -8.97
CA SER A 150 13.70 15.24 -10.02
C SER A 150 13.91 16.74 -10.24
N VAL A 151 15.01 17.28 -9.72
CA VAL A 151 15.42 18.65 -9.98
C VAL A 151 15.79 18.71 -11.45
N ASN A 152 14.84 19.16 -12.25
CA ASN A 152 15.03 19.44 -13.67
C ASN A 152 16.06 20.58 -13.78
N ARG A 153 17.35 20.23 -13.83
CA ARG A 153 18.44 21.19 -14.03
C ARG A 153 18.29 21.70 -15.46
N ARG A 154 17.65 22.85 -15.62
CA ARG A 154 17.74 23.64 -16.85
C ARG A 154 19.22 23.93 -17.10
N PRO A 155 19.78 23.68 -18.30
CA PRO A 155 21.13 24.10 -18.63
C PRO A 155 21.21 25.62 -18.51
N LYS A 156 22.23 26.13 -17.81
CA LYS A 156 22.55 27.56 -17.83
C LYS A 156 23.08 27.89 -19.22
N GLU A 157 22.40 28.77 -19.94
CA GLU A 157 23.03 29.51 -21.04
C GLU A 157 24.06 30.44 -20.41
N GLU A 158 25.34 30.23 -20.74
CA GLU A 158 26.41 31.18 -20.42
C GLU A 158 26.43 32.31 -21.47
N PRO A 159 26.78 33.54 -21.05
CA PRO A 159 26.82 34.72 -21.91
C PRO A 159 28.01 34.76 -22.87
#